data_AF-A0A967T1T6-F1
#
_entry.id   AF-A0A967T1T6-F1
#
_cell.length_a   1.000
_cell.length_b   1.000
_cell.length_c   1.000
_cell.angle_alpha   90.00
_cell.angle_beta   90.00
_cell.angle_gamma   90.00
#
_symmetry.space_group_name_H-M   'P 1'
#
loop_
_entity.id
_entity.type
_entity.pdbx_description
1 polymer ?
#
loop_
_entity_poly.entity_id
_entity_poly.type
_entity_poly.pdbx_seq_one_letter_code
_entity_poly.pdbx_strand_id
1 'polypeptide(L)'
;FKAHPVIQDTIQGGEVVEYSAHVVSSGDKRVMPKEVYKDGVLLCGEAANLLMNAGKAIQGMDYAMRSGILGAETIVKAKERGDFSSNTLKEYKQALEESYVMKDINSFQDAVHMLHNPTMYQDVPNL
;
A
#
# COMPACT_ATOMS: atom_id res chain seq x y z
N PHE A 1 24.47 5.02 -0.54
CA PHE A 1 23.64 5.75 -1.53
C PHE A 1 24.23 7.11 -1.90
N LYS A 2 24.22 8.15 -1.05
CA LYS A 2 24.68 9.50 -1.43
C LYS A 2 26.13 9.58 -1.94
N ALA A 3 27.03 8.76 -1.40
CA ALA A 3 28.42 8.66 -1.83
C ALA A 3 28.63 7.79 -3.09
N HIS A 4 27.56 7.26 -3.69
CA HIS A 4 27.68 6.47 -4.92
C HIS A 4 28.07 7.39 -6.09
N PRO A 5 29.02 6.99 -6.96
CA PRO A 5 29.54 7.87 -8.02
C PRO A 5 28.47 8.49 -8.93
N VAL A 6 27.41 7.73 -9.24
CA VAL A 6 26.29 8.20 -10.08
C VAL A 6 25.41 9.26 -9.39
N ILE A 7 25.40 9.30 -8.05
CA ILE A 7 24.54 10.21 -7.27
C ILE A 7 25.31 11.44 -6.78
N GLN A 8 26.57 11.27 -6.37
CA GLN A 8 27.35 12.31 -5.68
C GLN A 8 27.45 13.62 -6.48
N ASP A 9 27.65 13.54 -7.80
CA ASP A 9 27.82 14.71 -8.66
C ASP A 9 26.50 15.49 -8.79
N THR A 10 25.37 14.79 -8.80
CA THR A 10 24.03 15.41 -8.92
C THR A 10 23.67 16.25 -7.71
N ILE A 11 24.19 15.90 -6.53
CA ILE A 11 23.86 16.57 -5.25
C ILE A 11 25.00 17.46 -4.72
N GLN A 12 26.05 17.67 -5.51
CA GLN A 12 27.22 18.45 -5.10
C GLN A 12 26.83 19.90 -4.76
N GLY A 13 27.33 20.41 -3.63
CA GLY A 13 27.01 21.75 -3.15
C GLY A 13 25.60 21.92 -2.57
N GLY A 14 24.78 20.85 -2.59
CA GLY A 14 23.47 20.83 -1.96
C GLY A 14 23.55 20.77 -0.44
N GLU A 15 22.55 21.35 0.23
CA GLU A 15 22.38 21.33 1.68
C GLU A 15 21.21 20.41 2.06
N VAL A 16 21.37 19.63 3.14
CA VAL A 16 20.28 18.80 3.68
C VAL A 16 19.36 19.69 4.51
N VAL A 17 18.16 19.97 4.01
CA VAL A 17 17.15 20.79 4.72
C VAL A 17 16.26 19.99 5.67
N GLU A 18 16.12 18.69 5.44
CA GLU A 18 15.26 17.80 6.23
C GLU A 18 15.79 16.37 6.21
N TYR A 19 15.54 15.63 7.29
CA TYR A 19 15.71 14.19 7.37
C TYR A 19 14.50 13.56 8.05
N SER A 20 13.90 12.57 7.41
CA SER A 20 12.78 11.80 7.95
C SER A 20 12.93 10.31 7.65
N ALA A 21 12.25 9.49 8.43
CA ALA A 21 12.16 8.06 8.24
C ALA A 21 10.74 7.59 8.61
N HIS A 22 10.26 6.58 7.90
CA HIS A 22 8.96 5.98 8.14
C HIS A 22 9.04 4.46 7.92
N VAL A 23 8.19 3.71 8.63
CA VAL A 23 8.00 2.29 8.35
C VAL A 23 6.96 2.19 7.25
N VAL A 24 7.27 1.42 6.22
CA VAL A 24 6.29 1.03 5.20
C VAL A 24 6.09 -0.47 5.27
N SER A 25 4.87 -0.92 4.98
CA SER A 25 4.62 -2.35 4.86
C SER A 25 5.38 -2.98 3.69
N SER A 26 5.48 -4.31 3.64
CA SER A 26 6.15 -5.00 2.53
C SER A 26 5.31 -5.06 1.25
N GLY A 27 4.01 -4.71 1.32
CA GLY A 27 3.05 -4.91 0.25
C GLY A 27 2.72 -6.39 -0.04
N ASP A 28 3.12 -7.30 0.86
CA ASP A 28 2.83 -8.72 0.74
C ASP A 28 1.38 -9.00 1.16
N LYS A 29 0.57 -9.55 0.25
CA LYS A 29 -0.82 -9.87 0.55
C LYS A 29 -0.98 -10.90 1.67
N ARG A 30 0.05 -11.72 1.93
CA ARG A 30 0.02 -12.76 2.98
C ARG A 30 -0.05 -12.18 4.38
N VAL A 31 0.38 -10.92 4.57
CA VAL A 31 0.34 -10.23 5.87
C VAL A 31 -0.83 -9.25 5.98
N MET A 32 -1.71 -9.20 4.97
CA MET A 32 -2.93 -8.39 5.06
C MET A 32 -3.87 -8.92 6.16
N PRO A 33 -4.59 -8.02 6.87
CA PRO A 33 -5.67 -8.44 7.76
C PRO A 33 -6.70 -9.29 7.03
N LYS A 34 -7.19 -10.36 7.66
CA LYS A 34 -8.24 -11.22 7.09
C LYS A 34 -9.54 -10.44 6.81
N GLU A 35 -9.82 -9.46 7.66
CA GLU A 35 -10.95 -8.55 7.53
C GLU A 35 -10.47 -7.10 7.69
N VAL A 36 -11.05 -6.21 6.87
CA VAL A 36 -10.79 -4.77 6.88
C VAL A 36 -11.96 -3.98 7.48
N TYR A 37 -12.90 -4.68 8.13
CA TYR A 37 -14.05 -4.10 8.81
C TYR A 37 -14.48 -4.96 10.00
N LYS A 38 -15.12 -4.32 10.98
CA LYS A 38 -15.88 -4.91 12.09
C LYS A 38 -16.99 -3.94 12.49
N ASP A 39 -17.83 -4.32 13.47
CA ASP A 39 -18.88 -3.46 14.00
C ASP A 39 -18.30 -2.08 14.37
N GLY A 40 -18.79 -1.04 13.69
CA GLY A 40 -18.38 0.35 13.91
C GLY A 40 -16.99 0.74 13.40
N VAL A 41 -16.26 -0.11 12.67
CA VAL A 41 -14.88 0.21 12.24
C VAL A 41 -14.55 -0.31 10.84
N LEU A 42 -13.79 0.49 10.08
CA LEU A 42 -13.17 0.15 8.79
C LEU A 42 -11.66 0.41 8.87
N LEU A 43 -10.86 -0.38 8.15
CA LEU A 43 -9.42 -0.18 7.95
C LEU A 43 -9.17 0.27 6.51
N CYS A 44 -8.46 1.39 6.34
CA CYS A 44 -8.10 1.95 5.05
C CYS A 44 -6.58 2.16 4.93
N GLY A 45 -6.10 2.32 3.70
CA GLY A 45 -4.69 2.58 3.40
C GLY A 45 -3.73 1.58 4.02
N GLU A 46 -2.60 2.08 4.52
CA GLU A 46 -1.53 1.22 5.03
C GLU A 46 -1.91 0.47 6.31
N ALA A 47 -2.90 0.96 7.08
CA ALA A 47 -3.45 0.23 8.23
C ALA A 47 -4.14 -1.08 7.83
N ALA A 48 -4.61 -1.18 6.58
CA ALA A 48 -5.13 -2.39 5.96
C ALA A 48 -4.08 -3.11 5.10
N ASN A 49 -2.81 -2.72 5.19
CA ASN A 49 -1.69 -3.21 4.38
C ASN A 49 -1.92 -3.03 2.86
N LEU A 50 -2.60 -1.95 2.47
CA LEU A 50 -2.85 -1.61 1.07
C LEU A 50 -1.65 -0.85 0.48
N LEU A 51 -0.66 -1.62 0.06
CA LEU A 51 0.57 -1.15 -0.58
C LEU A 51 1.00 -2.18 -1.63
N MET A 52 1.46 -1.72 -2.78
CA MET A 52 2.24 -2.53 -3.71
C MET A 52 3.66 -2.02 -3.72
N ASN A 53 4.61 -2.89 -3.39
CA ASN A 53 6.04 -2.58 -3.42
C ASN A 53 6.77 -3.55 -4.36
N ALA A 54 6.71 -3.27 -5.66
CA ALA A 54 7.36 -4.06 -6.70
C ALA A 54 8.59 -3.32 -7.26
N GLY A 55 9.52 -2.97 -6.36
CA GLY A 55 10.79 -2.32 -6.70
C GLY A 55 10.61 -0.89 -7.21
N LYS A 56 10.56 -0.70 -8.53
CA LYS A 56 10.37 0.64 -9.14
C LYS A 56 8.91 1.10 -9.10
N ALA A 57 7.97 0.17 -8.99
CA ALA A 57 6.56 0.48 -8.82
C ALA A 57 6.19 0.38 -7.34
N ILE A 58 6.09 1.55 -6.69
CA ILE A 58 5.62 1.67 -5.32
C ILE A 58 4.32 2.47 -5.34
N GLN A 59 3.20 1.80 -5.05
CA GLN A 59 1.86 2.39 -5.02
C GLN A 59 1.24 2.17 -3.64
N GLY A 60 0.72 3.23 -3.06
CA GLY A 60 0.23 3.22 -1.68
C GLY A 60 -0.59 4.46 -1.35
N MET A 61 -0.16 5.64 -1.81
CA MET A 61 -0.94 6.87 -1.66
C MET A 61 -2.28 6.80 -2.39
N ASP A 62 -2.26 6.34 -3.64
CA ASP A 62 -3.43 6.10 -4.47
C ASP A 62 -4.34 5.02 -3.87
N TYR A 63 -3.76 3.95 -3.33
CA TYR A 63 -4.51 2.90 -2.64
C TYR A 63 -5.16 3.41 -1.35
N ALA A 64 -4.46 4.24 -0.58
CA ALA A 64 -4.99 4.91 0.60
C ALA A 64 -6.14 5.86 0.24
N MET A 65 -5.98 6.66 -0.82
CA MET A 65 -7.06 7.53 -1.29
C MET A 65 -8.27 6.74 -1.76
N ARG A 66 -8.08 5.69 -2.57
CA ARG A 66 -9.20 4.90 -3.09
C ARG A 66 -9.92 4.14 -2.00
N SER A 67 -9.18 3.49 -1.09
CA SER A 67 -9.78 2.81 0.06
C SER A 67 -10.53 3.78 0.97
N GLY A 68 -10.02 4.99 1.18
CA GLY A 68 -10.72 6.04 1.91
C GLY A 68 -12.05 6.45 1.26
N ILE A 69 -12.08 6.61 -0.07
CA ILE A 69 -13.31 6.91 -0.82
C ILE A 69 -14.33 5.78 -0.67
N LEU A 70 -13.91 4.52 -0.89
CA LEU A 70 -14.78 3.35 -0.76
C LEU A 70 -15.31 3.17 0.67
N GLY A 71 -14.46 3.44 1.66
CA GLY A 71 -14.85 3.46 3.06
C GLY A 71 -15.91 4.52 3.34
N ALA A 72 -15.70 5.75 2.85
CA ALA A 72 -16.67 6.84 3.02
C ALA A 72 -18.01 6.53 2.35
N GLU A 73 -18.01 6.03 1.12
CA GLU A 73 -19.23 5.59 0.41
C GLU A 73 -19.99 4.52 1.20
N THR A 74 -19.28 3.57 1.82
CA THR A 74 -19.88 2.53 2.67
C THR A 74 -20.47 3.13 3.95
N ILE A 75 -19.79 4.07 4.58
CA ILE A 75 -20.27 4.75 5.81
C ILE A 75 -21.51 5.60 5.53
N VAL A 76 -21.59 6.27 4.37
CA VAL A 76 -22.80 7.01 3.98
C VAL A 76 -24.01 6.08 3.89
N LYS A 77 -23.86 4.92 3.22
CA LYS A 77 -24.93 3.90 3.15
C LYS A 77 -25.29 3.33 4.53
N ALA A 78 -24.30 3.06 5.37
CA ALA A 78 -24.50 2.59 6.75
C ALA A 78 -25.32 3.59 7.57
N LYS A 79 -25.01 4.89 7.43
CA LYS A 79 -25.75 5.97 8.07
C LYS A 79 -27.19 6.07 7.59
N GLU A 80 -27.44 5.96 6.29
CA GLU A 80 -28.80 5.97 5.71
C GLU A 80 -29.65 4.81 6.25
N ARG A 81 -29.05 3.64 6.49
CA ARG A 81 -29.72 2.46 7.05
C ARG A 81 -29.80 2.46 8.57
N GLY A 82 -29.01 3.29 9.25
CA GLY A 82 -28.85 3.25 10.70
C GLY A 82 -28.16 1.98 11.21
N ASP A 83 -27.37 1.30 10.37
CA ASP A 83 -26.72 0.03 10.69
C ASP A 83 -25.21 0.09 10.40
N PHE A 84 -24.41 0.13 11.46
CA PHE A 84 -22.95 0.10 11.42
C PHE A 84 -22.37 -1.26 11.84
N SER A 85 -23.21 -2.31 11.85
CA SER A 85 -22.73 -3.66 12.09
C SER A 85 -21.90 -4.18 10.91
N SER A 86 -21.16 -5.25 11.15
CA SER A 86 -20.41 -6.00 10.13
C SER A 86 -21.30 -6.44 8.96
N ASN A 87 -22.61 -6.62 9.17
CA ASN A 87 -23.53 -6.99 8.09
C ASN A 87 -23.64 -5.93 7.01
N THR A 88 -23.59 -4.65 7.38
CA THR A 88 -23.59 -3.54 6.41
C THR A 88 -22.17 -3.16 6.01
N LEU A 89 -21.23 -3.13 6.96
CA LEU A 89 -19.85 -2.70 6.68
C LEU A 89 -19.06 -3.66 5.78
N LYS A 90 -19.50 -4.92 5.62
CA LYS A 90 -18.90 -5.85 4.65
C LYS A 90 -18.96 -5.37 3.20
N GLU A 91 -19.87 -4.44 2.87
CA GLU A 91 -19.95 -3.82 1.54
C GLU A 91 -18.64 -3.10 1.18
N TYR A 92 -17.89 -2.57 2.16
CA TYR A 92 -16.58 -1.99 1.93
C TYR A 92 -15.58 -3.01 1.38
N LYS A 93 -15.53 -4.21 1.97
CA LYS A 93 -14.65 -5.29 1.51
C LYS A 93 -14.97 -5.69 0.08
N GLN A 94 -16.26 -5.84 -0.24
CA GLN A 94 -16.70 -6.16 -1.61
C GLN A 94 -16.26 -5.08 -2.61
N ALA A 95 -16.50 -3.81 -2.29
CA ALA A 95 -16.10 -2.70 -3.14
C ALA A 95 -14.57 -2.60 -3.30
N LEU A 96 -13.81 -2.92 -2.24
CA LEU A 96 -12.35 -2.96 -2.27
C LEU A 96 -11.85 -4.12 -3.15
N GLU A 97 -12.43 -5.31 -3.04
CA GLU A 97 -12.12 -6.49 -3.87
C GLU A 97 -12.41 -6.23 -5.36
N GLU A 98 -13.44 -5.46 -5.69
CA GLU A 98 -13.79 -5.08 -7.07
C GLU A 98 -12.92 -3.94 -7.62
N SER A 99 -12.24 -3.20 -6.75
CA SER A 99 -11.43 -2.04 -7.11
C SER A 99 -10.10 -2.41 -7.78
N TYR A 100 -9.46 -1.43 -8.41
CA TYR A 100 -8.12 -1.62 -8.95
C TYR A 100 -7.08 -1.96 -7.87
N VAL A 101 -7.27 -1.50 -6.63
CA VAL A 101 -6.34 -1.72 -5.52
C VAL A 101 -6.09 -3.22 -5.32
N MET A 102 -7.17 -4.00 -5.16
CA MET A 102 -7.03 -5.45 -4.95
C MET A 102 -6.67 -6.19 -6.23
N LYS A 103 -7.04 -5.68 -7.40
CA LYS A 103 -6.60 -6.25 -8.68
C LYS A 103 -5.09 -6.14 -8.83
N ASP A 104 -4.53 -4.96 -8.60
CA ASP A 104 -3.09 -4.71 -8.66
C ASP A 104 -2.35 -5.54 -7.61
N ILE A 105 -2.75 -5.47 -6.34
CA ILE A 105 -2.13 -6.24 -5.26
C ILE A 105 -2.10 -7.72 -5.63
N ASN A 106 -3.19 -8.29 -6.15
CA ASN A 106 -3.22 -9.70 -6.52
C ASN A 106 -2.37 -10.03 -7.74
N SER A 107 -2.35 -9.17 -8.76
CA SER A 107 -1.63 -9.39 -10.01
C SER A 107 -0.11 -9.28 -9.88
N PHE A 108 0.39 -8.45 -8.95
CA PHE A 108 1.81 -8.15 -8.84
C PHE A 108 2.55 -8.84 -7.69
N GLN A 109 1.91 -9.75 -6.94
CA GLN A 109 2.57 -10.43 -5.80
C GLN A 109 3.86 -11.16 -6.17
N ASP A 110 3.89 -11.84 -7.32
CA ASP A 110 5.10 -12.57 -7.73
C ASP A 110 6.26 -11.60 -8.00
N ALA A 111 5.95 -10.43 -8.56
CA ALA A 111 6.94 -9.37 -8.75
C ALA A 111 7.42 -8.79 -7.42
N VAL A 112 6.51 -8.58 -6.46
CA VAL A 112 6.86 -8.17 -5.08
C VAL A 112 7.82 -9.18 -4.48
N HIS A 113 7.53 -10.49 -4.54
CA HIS A 113 8.41 -11.51 -3.95
C HIS A 113 9.74 -11.64 -4.69
N MET A 114 9.72 -11.60 -6.02
CA MET A 114 10.92 -11.68 -6.85
C MET A 114 11.87 -10.52 -6.57
N LEU A 115 11.37 -9.28 -6.54
CA LEU A 115 12.20 -8.08 -6.41
C LEU A 115 12.77 -7.88 -5.01
N HIS A 116 12.17 -8.51 -4.00
CA HIS A 116 12.73 -8.58 -2.64
C HIS A 116 13.72 -9.74 -2.45
N ASN A 117 14.06 -10.49 -3.49
CA ASN A 117 15.12 -11.50 -3.44
C ASN A 117 16.51 -10.82 -3.45
N PRO A 118 17.45 -11.19 -2.56
CA PRO A 118 18.83 -10.69 -2.55
C PRO A 118 19.50 -10.65 -3.93
N THR A 119 19.29 -11.67 -4.75
CA THR A 119 19.88 -11.72 -6.10
C THR A 119 19.45 -10.53 -6.97
N MET A 120 18.22 -10.03 -6.81
CA MET A 120 17.72 -8.91 -7.62
C MET A 120 18.35 -7.56 -7.26
N TYR A 121 18.77 -7.36 -6.00
CA TYR A 121 19.35 -6.09 -5.54
C TYR A 121 20.83 -6.16 -5.16
N GLN A 122 21.44 -7.36 -5.18
CA GLN A 122 22.87 -7.56 -4.93
C GLN A 122 23.61 -8.10 -6.16
N ASP A 123 23.17 -9.21 -6.75
CA ASP A 123 23.95 -9.88 -7.80
C ASP A 123 23.69 -9.25 -9.17
N VAL A 124 22.41 -9.13 -9.57
CA VAL A 124 22.01 -8.66 -10.89
C VAL A 124 22.52 -7.25 -11.23
N PRO A 125 22.49 -6.26 -10.32
CA PRO A 125 23.01 -4.93 -10.64
C PRO A 125 24.53 -4.85 -10.81
N ASN A 126 25.27 -5.88 -10.37
CA ASN A 126 26.72 -5.92 -10.38
C ASN A 126 27.30 -6.90 -11.42
N LEU A 127 26.44 -7.45 -12.30
CA LEU A 127 26.86 -8.19 -13.50
C LEU A 127 27.48 -7.26 -14.54
#